data_AF-A0A6S6XB30-F1
#
_entry.id   AF-A0A6S6XB30-F1
#
_cell.length_a   1.000
_cell.length_b   1.000
_cell.length_c   1.000
_cell.angle_alpha   90.00
_cell.angle_beta   90.00
_cell.angle_gamma   90.00
#
_symmetry.space_group_name_H-M   'P 1'
#
loop_
_entity.id
_entity.type
_entity.pdbx_description
1 polymer ?
#
loop_
_entity_poly.entity_id
_entity_poly.type
_entity_poly.pdbx_seq_one_letter_code
_entity_poly.pdbx_strand_id
1 'polypeptide(L)' 'MKWLKNLENISQTGTPGSCPCCGSNDTQYAYTEVDAKQHLGYGDVWCNSCKNAFHISRLKIPNDYKAIHNPPKGLKY' A
#
# COMPACT_ATOMS: atom_id res chain seq x y z
N MET A 1 6.22 -2.41 13.46
CA MET A 1 5.49 -1.50 12.54
C MET A 1 4.07 -2.03 12.35
N LYS A 2 3.02 -1.22 12.54
CA LYS A 2 1.62 -1.71 12.54
C LYS A 2 1.20 -2.39 11.23
N TRP A 3 1.72 -1.94 10.09
CA TRP A 3 1.36 -2.44 8.76
C TRP A 3 2.22 -3.59 8.24
N LEU A 4 3.19 -4.09 9.01
CA LEU A 4 4.16 -5.10 8.53
C LEU A 4 3.49 -6.33 7.90
N LYS A 5 2.49 -6.90 8.57
CA LYS A 5 1.74 -8.07 8.07
C LYS A 5 1.00 -7.78 6.76
N ASN A 6 0.57 -6.54 6.54
CA ASN A 6 -0.05 -6.15 5.28
C ASN A 6 0.98 -6.12 4.15
N LEU A 7 2.20 -5.63 4.41
CA LEU A 7 3.28 -5.63 3.42
C LEU A 7 3.71 -7.05 3.04
N GLU A 8 3.81 -7.94 4.04
CA GLU A 8 4.08 -9.36 3.82
C GLU A 8 3.01 -10.01 2.93
N ASN A 9 1.73 -9.79 3.24
CA ASN A 9 0.63 -10.31 2.43
C ASN A 9 0.68 -9.76 0.99
N ILE A 10 0.91 -8.45 0.81
CA ILE A 10 1.03 -7.85 -0.52
C ILE A 10 2.15 -8.53 -1.32
N SER A 11 3.28 -8.81 -0.69
CA SER A 11 4.41 -9.48 -1.36
C SER A 11 4.15 -10.95 -1.69
N GLN A 12 3.31 -11.65 -0.93
CA GLN A 12 3.07 -13.09 -1.11
C GLN A 12 1.83 -13.39 -1.97
N THR A 13 0.76 -12.61 -1.80
CA THR A 13 -0.56 -12.87 -2.39
C THR A 13 -1.05 -11.74 -3.28
N GLY A 14 -0.34 -10.61 -3.36
CA GLY A 14 -0.77 -9.43 -4.12
C GLY A 14 -1.95 -8.69 -3.51
N THR A 15 -2.32 -8.98 -2.26
CA THR A 15 -3.46 -8.39 -1.55
C THR A 15 -3.08 -8.03 -0.11
N PRO A 16 -3.60 -6.91 0.44
CA PRO A 16 -3.39 -6.56 1.84
C PRO A 16 -4.26 -7.45 2.76
N GLY A 17 -3.92 -7.47 4.04
CA GLY A 17 -4.69 -8.14 5.09
C GLY A 17 -5.61 -7.18 5.84
N SER A 18 -6.11 -7.60 7.01
CA SER A 18 -6.93 -6.72 7.86
C SER A 18 -6.15 -5.50 8.35
N CYS A 19 -6.85 -4.39 8.50
CA CYS A 19 -6.33 -3.14 9.04
C CYS A 19 -5.83 -3.32 10.47
N PRO A 20 -4.58 -2.96 10.78
CA PRO A 20 -4.00 -3.12 12.12
C PRO A 20 -4.55 -2.09 13.13
N CYS A 21 -5.28 -1.07 12.67
CA CYS A 21 -5.82 -0.02 13.53
C CYS A 21 -7.28 -0.25 13.94
N CYS A 22 -8.10 -0.85 13.08
CA CYS A 22 -9.53 -1.07 13.36
C CYS A 22 -10.05 -2.49 13.04
N GLY A 23 -9.21 -3.39 12.53
CA GLY A 23 -9.60 -4.77 12.21
C GLY A 23 -10.40 -4.96 10.91
N SER A 24 -10.74 -3.89 10.19
CA SER A 24 -11.47 -3.98 8.91
C SER A 24 -10.67 -4.72 7.83
N ASN A 25 -11.34 -5.55 7.02
CA ASN A 25 -10.76 -6.20 5.85
C ASN A 25 -10.79 -5.31 4.58
N ASP A 26 -11.38 -4.12 4.67
CA ASP A 26 -11.43 -3.14 3.58
C ASP A 26 -10.13 -2.31 3.56
N THR A 27 -9.06 -2.97 3.13
CA THR A 27 -7.73 -2.40 2.95
C THR A 27 -7.34 -2.46 1.48
N GLN A 28 -6.58 -1.45 1.06
CA GLN A 28 -6.07 -1.35 -0.29
C GLN A 28 -4.63 -0.86 -0.26
N TYR A 29 -3.93 -1.05 -1.37
CA TYR A 29 -2.61 -0.50 -1.57
C TYR A 29 -2.46 -0.05 -3.02
N ALA A 30 -1.48 0.81 -3.24
CA ALA A 30 -1.06 1.23 -4.56
C ALA A 30 0.43 1.52 -4.55
N TYR A 31 1.04 1.40 -5.74
CA TYR A 31 2.39 1.88 -5.99
C TYR A 31 2.33 3.06 -6.95
N THR A 32 3.23 4.01 -6.75
CA THR A 32 3.49 5.09 -7.69
C THR A 32 4.93 5.00 -8.16
N GLU A 33 5.11 4.73 -9.45
CA GLU A 33 6.41 4.71 -10.09
C GLU A 33 6.88 6.14 -10.36
N VAL A 34 8.12 6.41 -9.95
CA VAL A 34 8.78 7.72 -10.09
C VAL A 34 9.88 7.64 -11.14
N ASP A 35 10.57 6.51 -11.25
CA ASP A 35 11.55 6.22 -12.28
C ASP A 35 11.27 4.86 -12.92
N ALA A 36 10.69 4.89 -14.12
CA ALA A 36 10.36 3.70 -14.89
C ALA A 36 11.59 2.95 -15.44
N LYS A 37 12.76 3.60 -15.57
CA LYS A 37 13.98 2.92 -16.01
C LYS A 37 14.57 2.07 -14.90
N GLN A 38 14.50 2.57 -13.67
CA GLN A 38 15.03 1.88 -12.49
C GLN A 38 13.95 1.07 -11.74
N HIS A 39 12.69 1.16 -12.18
CA HIS A 39 11.51 0.67 -11.49
C HIS A 39 11.47 1.12 -10.02
N LEU A 40 11.80 2.39 -9.78
CA LEU A 40 11.78 2.98 -8.45
C LEU A 40 10.55 3.83 -8.24
N GLY A 41 10.02 3.79 -7.03
CA GLY A 41 8.92 4.64 -6.64
C GLY A 41 8.59 4.54 -5.17
N TYR A 42 7.33 4.72 -4.85
CA TYR A 42 6.80 4.61 -3.50
C TYR A 42 5.49 3.85 -3.49
N GLY A 43 5.00 3.52 -2.30
CA GLY A 43 3.79 2.74 -2.13
C GLY A 43 3.04 3.17 -0.90
N ASP A 44 1.72 3.06 -0.97
CA ASP A 44 0.82 3.38 0.11
C ASP A 44 -0.06 2.17 0.38
N VAL A 45 -0.25 1.85 1.65
CA VAL A 45 -1.26 0.89 2.11
C VAL A 45 -2.20 1.61 3.07
N TRP A 46 -3.50 1.41 2.92
CA TRP A 46 -4.49 2.11 3.74
C TRP A 46 -5.73 1.28 4.02
N CYS A 47 -6.49 1.72 5.02
CA CYS A 47 -7.80 1.20 5.34
C CYS A 47 -8.88 2.19 4.89
N ASN A 48 -9.82 1.73 4.08
CA ASN A 48 -10.94 2.56 3.62
C ASN A 48 -11.93 2.90 4.74
N SER A 49 -12.03 2.06 5.79
CA SER A 49 -12.96 2.28 6.91
C SER A 49 -12.46 3.35 7.91
N CYS A 50 -11.23 3.24 8.41
CA CYS A 50 -10.70 4.16 9.44
C CYS A 50 -9.73 5.22 8.91
N LYS A 51 -9.37 5.14 7.63
CA LYS A 51 -8.44 6.02 6.92
C LYS A 51 -7.00 6.02 7.44
N ASN A 52 -6.64 5.13 8.37
CA ASN A 52 -5.22 4.93 8.69
C ASN A 52 -4.49 4.39 7.46
N ALA A 53 -3.29 4.90 7.23
CA ALA A 53 -2.44 4.55 6.10
C ALA A 53 -0.99 4.37 6.55
N PHE A 54 -0.17 3.85 5.66
CA PHE A 54 1.27 3.79 5.83
C PHE A 54 1.94 3.99 4.48
N HIS A 55 2.88 4.92 4.45
CA HIS A 55 3.66 5.28 3.27
C HIS A 55 5.02 4.58 3.31
N ILE A 56 5.38 3.95 2.19
CA ILE A 56 6.64 3.25 1.99
C ILE A 56 7.43 4.07 0.97
N SER A 57 8.46 4.77 1.44
CA SER A 57 9.35 5.53 0.55
C SER A 57 10.33 4.60 -0.14
N ARG A 58 10.69 4.90 -1.40
CA ARG A 58 11.85 4.32 -2.13
C ARG A 58 11.84 2.79 -2.17
N LEU A 59 10.92 2.24 -2.94
CA LEU A 59 10.86 0.81 -3.21
C LEU A 59 11.07 0.52 -4.69
N LYS A 60 11.61 -0.67 -4.96
CA LYS A 60 11.64 -1.22 -6.31
C LYS A 60 10.28 -1.85 -6.59
N ILE A 61 9.54 -1.27 -7.53
CA ILE A 61 8.19 -1.69 -7.87
C ILE A 61 8.30 -2.91 -8.80
N PRO A 62 7.53 -3.99 -8.56
CA PRO A 62 7.53 -5.15 -9.45
C PRO A 62 6.89 -4.78 -10.80
N ASN A 63 7.35 -5.38 -11.90
CA ASN A 63 6.91 -5.00 -13.26
C ASN A 63 5.40 -5.21 -13.51
N ASP A 64 4.76 -6.10 -12.77
CA ASP A 64 3.34 -6.48 -12.87
C ASP A 64 2.47 -5.79 -11.80
N TYR A 65 2.90 -4.64 -11.30
CA TYR A 65 2.20 -3.93 -10.24
C TYR A 65 0.82 -3.41 -10.65
N LYS A 66 -0.12 -3.45 -9.70
CA LYS A 66 -1.41 -2.76 -9.84
C LYS A 66 -1.22 -1.27 -9.58
N ALA A 67 -1.15 -0.48 -10.65
CA ALA A 67 -1.26 0.96 -10.58
C ALA A 67 -2.72 1.36 -10.28
N ILE A 68 -3.11 1.43 -9.01
CA ILE A 68 -4.40 2.05 -8.64
C ILE A 68 -4.12 3.50 -8.26
N HIS A 69 -4.29 4.39 -9.24
CA HIS A 69 -4.25 5.82 -9.02
C HIS A 69 -5.56 6.25 -8.36
N ASN A 70 -5.47 6.61 -7.07
CA ASN A 70 -6.31 7.53 -6.28
C ASN A 70 -6.49 6.99 -4.86
N PRO A 71 -5.49 7.14 -3.97
CA PRO A 71 -5.73 6.95 -2.55
C PRO A 71 -6.91 7.85 -2.09
N PRO A 72 -7.77 7.38 -1.17
CA PRO A 72 -8.89 8.16 -0.68
C PRO A 72 -8.42 9.49 -0.08
N LYS A 73 -9.22 10.55 -0.20
CA LYS A 73 -8.95 11.78 0.55
C LYS A 73 -9.06 11.51 2.06
N GLY A 74 -8.24 12.20 2.86
CA GLY A 74 -8.29 12.14 4.32
C GLY A 74 -7.57 10.94 4.95
N LEU A 75 -6.59 10.35 4.27
CA LEU A 75 -5.70 9.36 4.87
C LEU A 75 -4.91 9.95 6.05
N LYS A 76 -4.71 9.13 7.07
CA LYS A 76 -3.96 9.41 8.30
C LYS A 76 -2.70 8.55 8.26
N TYR A 77 -1.59 9.15 7.86
CA TYR A 77 -0.27 8.51 7.78
C TYR A 77 0.42 8.43 9.13
#